data_AF-A0AAW1QGU9-F1
#
_entry.id   AF-A0AAW1QGU9-F1
#
_cell.length_a   1.000
_cell.length_b   1.000
_cell.length_c   1.000
_cell.angle_alpha   90.00
_cell.angle_beta   90.00
_cell.angle_gamma   90.00
#
_symmetry.space_group_name_H-M   'P 1'
#
loop_
_entity.id
_entity.type
_entity.pdbx_description
1 polymer ?
#
loop_
_entity_poly.entity_id
_entity_poly.type
_entity_poly.pdbx_seq_one_letter_code
_entity_poly.pdbx_strand_id
1 'polypeptide(L)'
;MYLGAASSPTPTEPKGFGAQPIVTVNPLMPPPPNLQGLKPRASWNPSALAFIGDSVWELYVRRHHFFPPARLTHYYDLVKSNENLLDVLEAGPFLTDEERDVVRWGRNAKVTVPKRFVGNGRHMQTYKNATAMECLVGYLYLSDAPRLHQLMLHLGLASETTEQT
;
A
#
# COMPACT_ATOMS: atom_id res chain seq x y z
N MET A 1 -21.35 -56.14 25.08
CA MET A 1 -20.23 -55.36 24.52
C MET A 1 -20.72 -53.96 24.21
N TYR A 2 -20.48 -53.02 25.13
CA TYR A 2 -20.79 -51.61 24.96
C TYR A 2 -19.56 -50.91 24.35
N LEU A 3 -19.74 -50.22 23.22
CA LEU A 3 -18.75 -49.27 22.70
C LEU A 3 -19.01 -47.92 23.36
N GLY A 4 -18.12 -47.51 24.28
CA GLY A 4 -18.14 -46.20 24.92
C GLY A 4 -17.62 -45.13 23.96
N ALA A 5 -18.46 -44.13 23.66
CA ALA A 5 -18.06 -42.91 22.98
C ALA A 5 -17.26 -42.02 23.95
N ALA A 6 -15.98 -41.81 23.67
CA ALA A 6 -15.16 -40.83 24.39
C ALA A 6 -15.56 -39.42 23.94
N SER A 7 -16.15 -38.64 24.85
CA SER A 7 -16.42 -37.21 24.67
C SER A 7 -15.11 -36.43 24.67
N SER A 8 -14.81 -35.75 23.57
CA SER A 8 -13.70 -34.80 23.49
C SER A 8 -13.97 -33.57 24.38
N PRO A 9 -12.96 -33.01 25.07
CA PRO A 9 -13.17 -31.82 25.90
C PRO A 9 -13.46 -30.60 25.00
N THR A 10 -14.52 -29.86 25.35
CA THR A 10 -14.85 -28.57 24.75
C THR A 10 -13.71 -27.57 24.97
N PRO A 11 -13.24 -26.85 23.93
CA PRO A 11 -12.27 -25.78 24.11
C PRO A 11 -12.88 -24.69 24.98
N THR A 12 -12.24 -24.42 26.12
CA THR A 12 -12.57 -23.28 26.98
C THR A 12 -12.30 -21.98 26.23
N GLU A 13 -13.33 -21.14 26.06
CA GLU A 13 -13.18 -19.77 25.56
C GLU A 13 -12.18 -19.00 26.44
N PRO A 14 -11.19 -18.29 25.85
CA PRO A 14 -10.39 -17.35 26.62
C PRO A 14 -11.27 -16.18 27.06
N LYS A 15 -11.33 -15.99 28.39
CA LYS A 15 -11.96 -14.83 29.03
C LYS A 15 -11.25 -13.54 28.60
N GLY A 16 -12.01 -12.69 27.92
CA GLY A 16 -11.95 -11.23 28.02
C GLY A 16 -10.77 -10.53 27.34
N PHE A 17 -11.01 -9.95 26.17
CA PHE A 17 -10.64 -8.58 25.82
C PHE A 17 -11.71 -8.07 24.86
N GLY A 18 -12.24 -6.87 25.10
CA GLY A 18 -13.40 -6.34 24.39
C GLY A 18 -13.22 -6.43 22.87
N ALA A 19 -14.22 -7.02 22.21
CA ALA A 19 -14.31 -7.02 20.75
C ALA A 19 -14.35 -5.58 20.26
N GLN A 20 -13.21 -5.05 19.83
CA GLN A 20 -13.17 -3.83 19.06
C GLN A 20 -13.66 -4.16 17.66
N PRO A 21 -14.45 -3.27 17.02
CA PRO A 21 -15.01 -3.55 15.71
C PRO A 21 -13.88 -3.87 14.75
N ILE A 22 -13.97 -5.04 14.12
CA ILE A 22 -13.15 -5.39 12.96
C ILE A 22 -13.48 -4.30 11.93
N VAL A 23 -12.60 -3.32 11.79
CA VAL A 23 -12.72 -2.31 10.76
C VAL A 23 -12.48 -3.03 9.44
N THR A 24 -13.56 -3.51 8.83
CA THR A 24 -13.55 -4.08 7.48
C THR A 24 -13.26 -2.95 6.50
N VAL A 25 -11.98 -2.67 6.29
CA VAL A 25 -11.53 -1.82 5.19
C VAL A 25 -10.76 -2.71 4.22
N ASN A 26 -11.46 -3.01 3.12
CA ASN A 26 -10.97 -3.69 1.91
C ASN A 26 -10.79 -5.23 2.03
N PRO A 27 -11.79 -6.06 1.68
CA PRO A 27 -11.73 -7.53 1.80
C PRO A 27 -10.72 -8.20 0.85
N LEU A 28 -10.07 -7.43 -0.03
CA LEU A 28 -9.18 -7.94 -1.08
C LEU A 28 -7.68 -7.85 -0.74
N MET A 29 -7.31 -7.12 0.31
CA MET A 29 -5.92 -7.01 0.77
C MET A 29 -5.78 -7.59 2.19
N PRO A 30 -4.61 -8.15 2.55
CA PRO A 30 -4.39 -8.54 3.93
C PRO A 30 -4.57 -7.32 4.84
N PRO A 31 -5.25 -7.44 6.00
CA PRO A 31 -5.35 -6.32 6.91
C PRO A 31 -3.96 -5.95 7.40
N PRO A 32 -3.69 -4.65 7.62
CA PRO A 32 -2.43 -4.25 8.21
C PRO A 32 -2.27 -4.86 9.62
N PRO A 33 -1.03 -5.15 10.05
CA PRO A 33 -0.77 -5.68 11.38
C PRO A 33 -1.24 -4.68 12.45
N ASN A 34 -1.61 -5.15 13.65
CA ASN A 34 -1.96 -4.25 14.74
C ASN A 34 -0.72 -3.42 15.15
N LEU A 35 -0.81 -2.10 14.97
CA LEU A 35 0.27 -1.17 15.26
C LEU A 35 0.21 -0.54 16.66
N GLN A 36 -0.75 -0.93 17.52
CA GLN A 36 -0.89 -0.35 18.85
C GLN A 36 0.40 -0.48 19.67
N GLY A 37 0.91 0.65 20.16
CA GLY A 37 2.13 0.72 20.96
C GLY A 37 3.45 0.74 20.15
N LEU A 38 3.39 0.56 18.83
CA LEU A 38 4.54 0.81 17.95
C LEU A 38 4.60 2.30 17.59
N LYS A 39 5.81 2.88 17.57
CA LYS A 39 6.05 4.21 17.03
C LYS A 39 6.44 4.06 15.55
N PRO A 40 5.54 4.30 14.58
CA PRO A 40 5.75 3.93 13.18
C PRO A 40 7.09 4.42 12.61
N ARG A 41 7.45 5.69 12.83
CA ARG A 41 8.74 6.25 12.34
C ARG A 41 9.99 5.69 13.03
N ALA A 42 9.89 5.14 14.24
CA ALA A 42 11.02 4.54 14.96
C ALA A 42 11.20 3.05 14.65
N SER A 43 10.12 2.36 14.26
CA SER A 43 10.10 0.93 13.93
C SER A 43 10.13 0.63 12.43
N TRP A 44 9.84 1.61 11.56
CA TRP A 44 9.76 1.40 10.11
C TRP A 44 10.98 1.96 9.38
N ASN A 45 11.37 1.26 8.32
CA ASN A 45 12.46 1.61 7.40
C ASN A 45 11.83 2.06 6.07
N PRO A 46 12.22 3.19 5.48
CA PRO A 46 11.59 3.67 4.25
C PRO A 46 11.76 2.68 3.09
N SER A 47 12.87 1.95 3.03
CA SER A 47 13.07 0.91 2.00
C SER A 47 12.13 -0.28 2.20
N ALA A 48 11.79 -0.62 3.44
CA ALA A 48 10.83 -1.69 3.74
C ALA A 48 9.39 -1.27 3.41
N LEU A 49 9.05 0.00 3.66
CA LEU A 49 7.78 0.57 3.25
C LEU A 49 7.64 0.61 1.73
N ALA A 50 8.67 1.06 1.02
CA ALA A 50 8.69 1.05 -0.44
C ALA A 50 8.53 -0.38 -0.98
N PHE A 51 9.19 -1.37 -0.39
CA PHE A 51 9.05 -2.77 -0.80
C PHE A 51 7.60 -3.29 -0.71
N ILE A 52 6.89 -3.01 0.40
CA ILE A 52 5.46 -3.38 0.52
C ILE A 52 4.60 -2.53 -0.43
N GLY A 53 4.88 -1.24 -0.50
CA GLY A 53 4.15 -0.29 -1.32
C GLY A 53 4.21 -0.59 -2.81
N ASP A 54 5.34 -1.09 -3.32
CA ASP A 54 5.51 -1.59 -4.69
C ASP A 54 4.51 -2.70 -5.00
N SER A 55 4.35 -3.67 -4.09
CA SER A 55 3.39 -4.77 -4.27
C SER A 55 1.93 -4.26 -4.28
N VAL A 56 1.60 -3.31 -3.41
CA VAL A 56 0.27 -2.71 -3.34
C VAL A 56 -0.01 -1.88 -4.60
N TRP A 57 0.94 -1.05 -5.02
CA TRP A 57 0.86 -0.26 -6.24
C TRP A 57 0.62 -1.14 -7.47
N GLU A 58 1.46 -2.16 -7.65
CA GLU A 58 1.38 -3.11 -8.76
C GLU A 58 0.00 -3.80 -8.80
N LEU A 59 -0.57 -4.16 -7.65
CA LEU A 59 -1.91 -4.73 -7.56
C LEU A 59 -2.98 -3.75 -8.09
N TYR A 60 -2.93 -2.47 -7.68
CA TYR A 60 -3.86 -1.45 -8.16
C TYR A 60 -3.74 -1.24 -9.67
N VAL A 61 -2.52 -1.07 -10.20
CA VAL A 61 -2.29 -0.86 -11.64
C VAL A 61 -2.76 -2.06 -12.45
N ARG A 62 -2.42 -3.30 -12.04
CA ARG A 62 -2.86 -4.52 -12.73
C ARG A 62 -4.37 -4.70 -12.68
N ARG A 63 -5.01 -4.43 -11.54
CA ARG A 63 -6.47 -4.51 -11.41
C ARG A 63 -7.17 -3.51 -12.33
N HIS A 64 -6.71 -2.25 -12.34
CA HIS A 64 -7.25 -1.20 -13.21
C HIS A 64 -7.14 -1.59 -14.69
N HIS A 65 -6.05 -2.24 -15.08
CA HIS A 65 -5.86 -2.70 -16.46
C HIS A 65 -6.66 -3.96 -16.83
N PHE A 66 -6.93 -4.82 -15.85
CA PHE A 66 -7.66 -6.06 -16.08
C PHE A 66 -9.16 -5.83 -16.26
N PHE A 67 -9.72 -4.74 -15.69
CA PHE A 67 -11.14 -4.43 -15.74
C PHE A 67 -11.41 -2.97 -16.16
N PRO A 68 -11.91 -2.71 -17.39
CA PRO A 68 -12.19 -3.67 -18.45
C PRO A 68 -10.90 -4.24 -19.07
N PRO A 69 -10.92 -5.47 -19.63
CA PRO A 69 -9.73 -6.07 -20.23
C PRO A 69 -9.13 -5.19 -21.32
N ALA A 70 -7.94 -4.64 -21.06
CA ALA A 70 -7.19 -3.85 -22.01
C ALA A 70 -6.03 -4.65 -22.61
N ARG A 71 -5.48 -4.17 -23.74
CA ARG A 71 -4.26 -4.74 -24.32
C ARG A 71 -3.08 -4.40 -23.43
N LEU A 72 -2.19 -5.36 -23.21
CA LEU A 72 -0.97 -5.21 -22.38
C LEU A 72 -0.11 -3.99 -22.76
N THR A 73 -0.20 -3.48 -23.99
CA THR A 73 0.46 -2.24 -24.41
C THR A 73 -0.01 -1.02 -23.61
N HIS A 74 -1.32 -0.89 -23.33
CA HIS A 74 -1.83 0.24 -22.53
C HIS A 74 -1.37 0.18 -21.06
N TYR A 75 -1.05 -1.01 -20.54
CA TYR A 75 -0.47 -1.17 -19.21
C TYR A 75 0.91 -0.50 -19.15
N TYR A 76 1.76 -0.79 -20.13
CA TYR A 76 3.11 -0.20 -20.18
C TYR A 76 3.07 1.31 -20.40
N ASP A 77 2.10 1.81 -21.17
CA ASP A 77 1.93 3.26 -21.38
C ASP A 77 1.45 3.95 -20.09
N LEU A 78 0.53 3.34 -19.33
CA LEU A 78 0.10 3.83 -18.03
C LEU A 78 1.27 3.90 -17.05
N VAL A 79 2.04 2.81 -16.92
CA VAL A 79 3.22 2.75 -16.04
C VAL A 79 4.25 3.83 -16.39
N LYS A 80 4.47 4.10 -17.69
CA LYS A 80 5.37 5.18 -18.13
C LYS A 80 4.80 6.58 -17.86
N SER A 81 3.49 6.77 -18.03
CA SER A 81 2.84 8.06 -17.74
C SER A 81 2.87 8.43 -16.25
N ASN A 82 3.08 7.42 -15.38
CA ASN A 82 3.11 7.59 -13.93
C ASN A 82 4.39 8.25 -13.39
N GLU A 83 5.40 8.49 -14.24
CA GLU A 83 6.71 9.04 -13.83
C GLU A 83 6.60 10.41 -13.12
N ASN A 84 5.53 11.18 -13.37
CA ASN A 84 5.32 12.53 -12.81
C ASN A 84 4.19 12.61 -11.78
N LEU A 85 3.52 11.51 -11.42
CA LEU A 85 2.35 11.56 -10.52
C LEU A 85 2.70 12.12 -9.15
N LEU A 86 3.89 11.79 -8.63
CA LEU A 86 4.34 12.31 -7.34
C LEU A 86 4.52 13.82 -7.37
N ASP A 87 5.04 14.37 -8.47
CA ASP A 87 5.23 15.81 -8.62
C ASP A 87 3.87 16.53 -8.66
N VAL A 88 2.85 15.93 -9.31
CA VAL A 88 1.47 16.44 -9.32
C VAL A 88 0.87 16.44 -7.91
N LEU A 89 1.04 15.35 -7.16
CA LEU A 89 0.57 15.24 -5.77
C LEU A 89 1.23 16.28 -4.86
N GLU A 90 2.54 16.49 -5.01
CA GLU A 90 3.29 17.47 -4.21
C GLU A 90 2.94 18.91 -4.56
N ALA A 91 2.61 19.21 -5.83
CA ALA A 91 2.20 20.54 -6.27
C ALA A 91 0.79 20.93 -5.79
N GLY A 92 -0.12 19.96 -5.65
CA GLY A 92 -1.48 20.18 -5.17
C GLY A 92 -1.62 20.15 -3.64
N PRO A 93 -2.77 20.54 -3.08
CA PRO A 93 -3.06 20.46 -1.64
C PRO A 93 -3.47 19.03 -1.19
N PHE A 94 -3.40 18.02 -2.06
CA PHE A 94 -3.94 16.70 -1.79
C PHE A 94 -3.23 15.99 -0.63
N LEU A 95 -1.90 16.11 -0.54
CA LEU A 95 -1.11 15.50 0.51
C LEU A 95 -1.11 16.37 1.78
N THR A 96 -1.35 15.72 2.91
CA THR A 96 -1.15 16.29 4.26
C THR A 96 0.33 16.50 4.56
N ASP A 97 0.64 17.29 5.59
CA ASP A 97 2.04 17.52 6.00
C ASP A 97 2.74 16.24 6.44
N GLU A 98 2.03 15.32 7.10
CA GLU A 98 2.58 14.02 7.48
C GLU A 98 2.90 13.16 6.26
N GLU A 99 2.02 13.12 5.27
CA GLU A 99 2.25 12.37 4.02
C GLU A 99 3.43 12.96 3.23
N ARG A 100 3.57 14.30 3.19
CA ARG A 100 4.71 14.97 2.56
C ARG A 100 6.02 14.62 3.25
N ASP A 101 6.02 14.53 4.56
CA ASP A 101 7.19 14.05 5.30
C ASP A 101 7.55 12.60 4.94
N VAL A 102 6.56 11.71 4.80
CA VAL A 102 6.79 10.32 4.36
C VAL A 102 7.37 10.28 2.96
N VAL A 103 6.88 11.12 2.05
CA VAL A 103 7.44 11.27 0.70
C VAL A 103 8.90 11.72 0.75
N ARG A 104 9.22 12.76 1.54
CA ARG A 104 10.61 13.22 1.74
C ARG A 104 11.49 12.14 2.33
N TRP A 105 10.95 11.35 3.26
CA TRP A 105 11.67 10.25 3.90
C TRP A 105 11.96 9.11 2.92
N GLY A 106 10.99 8.72 2.09
CA GLY A 106 11.17 7.73 1.02
C GLY A 106 12.16 8.20 -0.07
N ARG A 107 12.08 9.47 -0.48
CA ARG A 107 12.98 10.07 -1.48
C ARG A 107 14.45 10.03 -1.05
N ASN A 108 14.69 10.12 0.25
CA ASN A 108 16.02 10.09 0.86
C ASN A 108 16.42 8.70 1.37
N ALA A 109 15.61 7.67 1.12
CA ALA A 109 15.96 6.30 1.45
C ALA A 109 17.23 5.87 0.72
N LYS A 110 18.05 5.05 1.39
CA LYS A 110 19.19 4.39 0.74
C LYS A 110 18.65 3.26 -0.13
N VAL A 111 18.30 3.59 -1.37
CA VAL A 111 17.90 2.60 -2.39
C VAL A 111 19.08 2.18 -3.25
N THR A 112 19.17 0.87 -3.54
CA THR A 112 20.15 0.33 -4.46
C THR A 112 19.72 0.65 -5.89
N VAL A 113 20.25 1.74 -6.43
CA VAL A 113 20.01 2.09 -7.84
C VAL A 113 20.86 1.19 -8.74
N PRO A 114 20.30 0.60 -9.82
CA PRO A 114 21.08 -0.22 -10.73
C PRO A 114 22.29 0.54 -11.28
N LYS A 115 23.47 -0.11 -11.32
CA LYS A 115 24.75 0.52 -11.72
C LYS A 115 24.68 1.28 -13.05
N ARG A 116 23.87 0.80 -14.00
CA ARG A 116 23.66 1.44 -15.32
C ARG A 116 23.06 2.86 -15.26
N PHE A 117 22.46 3.24 -14.15
CA PHE A 117 21.85 4.56 -13.94
C PHE A 117 22.64 5.44 -12.98
N VAL A 118 23.70 4.91 -12.36
CA VAL A 118 24.59 5.68 -11.48
C VAL A 118 25.33 6.72 -12.33
N GLY A 119 25.26 7.99 -11.93
CA GLY A 119 25.86 9.11 -12.66
C GLY A 119 24.93 9.80 -13.67
N ASN A 120 23.75 9.23 -13.96
CA ASN A 120 22.72 9.91 -14.74
C ASN A 120 21.69 10.56 -13.80
N GLY A 121 21.85 11.87 -13.57
CA GLY A 121 21.03 12.62 -12.61
C GLY A 121 19.52 12.53 -12.86
N ARG A 122 19.08 12.46 -14.12
CA ARG A 122 17.65 12.33 -14.46
C ARG A 122 17.10 10.98 -14.04
N HIS A 123 17.77 9.87 -14.39
CA HIS A 123 17.32 8.55 -13.97
C HIS A 123 17.36 8.38 -12.46
N MET A 124 18.39 8.92 -11.79
CA MET A 124 18.47 8.91 -10.34
C MET A 124 17.25 9.60 -9.70
N GLN A 125 16.82 10.74 -10.23
CA GLN A 125 15.64 11.43 -9.73
C GLN A 125 14.35 10.62 -9.93
N THR A 126 14.17 10.01 -11.11
CA THR A 126 13.03 9.12 -11.37
C THR A 126 12.97 7.96 -10.38
N TYR A 127 14.11 7.30 -10.11
CA TYR A 127 14.17 6.21 -9.13
C TYR A 127 13.83 6.66 -7.71
N LYS A 128 14.31 7.84 -7.30
CA LYS A 128 14.00 8.41 -5.98
C LYS A 128 12.52 8.79 -5.85
N ASN A 129 11.93 9.34 -6.91
CA ASN A 129 10.51 9.67 -6.93
C ASN A 129 9.65 8.40 -6.91
N ALA A 130 10.00 7.36 -7.66
CA ALA A 130 9.34 6.06 -7.60
C ALA A 130 9.39 5.47 -6.17
N THR A 131 10.58 5.43 -5.58
CA THR A 131 10.77 4.94 -4.19
C THR A 131 9.94 5.76 -3.18
N ALA A 132 9.86 7.07 -3.36
CA ALA A 132 9.07 7.93 -2.49
C ALA A 132 7.56 7.67 -2.61
N MET A 133 7.08 7.43 -3.82
CA MET A 133 5.69 7.05 -4.09
C MET A 133 5.35 5.70 -3.44
N GLU A 134 6.19 4.69 -3.67
CA GLU A 134 6.05 3.37 -3.06
C GLU A 134 6.07 3.46 -1.53
N CYS A 135 6.96 4.27 -0.96
CA CYS A 135 7.03 4.49 0.48
C CYS A 135 5.72 5.08 1.03
N LEU A 136 5.14 6.08 0.36
CA LEU A 136 3.83 6.66 0.73
C LEU A 136 2.71 5.61 0.66
N VAL A 137 2.66 4.83 -0.42
CA VAL A 137 1.67 3.76 -0.59
C VAL A 137 1.79 2.71 0.51
N GLY A 138 3.02 2.28 0.83
CA GLY A 138 3.27 1.31 1.91
C GLY A 138 2.92 1.86 3.29
N TYR A 139 3.20 3.14 3.55
CA TYR A 139 2.79 3.82 4.78
C TYR A 139 1.27 3.79 4.93
N LEU A 140 0.52 4.29 3.93
CA LEU A 140 -0.95 4.36 3.98
C LEU A 140 -1.59 2.97 4.05
N TYR A 141 -1.04 1.97 3.36
CA TYR A 141 -1.50 0.59 3.49
C TYR A 141 -1.45 0.09 4.95
N LEU A 142 -0.41 0.44 5.69
CA LEU A 142 -0.21 -0.01 7.06
C LEU A 142 -0.96 0.85 8.09
N SER A 143 -1.14 2.15 7.83
CA SER A 143 -1.70 3.09 8.80
C SER A 143 -3.15 3.49 8.53
N ASP A 144 -3.58 3.59 7.28
CA ASP A 144 -4.86 4.17 6.88
C ASP A 144 -5.32 3.67 5.49
N ALA A 145 -5.93 2.48 5.46
CA ALA A 145 -6.43 1.87 4.22
C ALA A 145 -7.52 2.69 3.50
N PRO A 146 -8.46 3.37 4.19
CA PRO A 146 -9.37 4.33 3.55
C PRO A 146 -8.64 5.45 2.82
N ARG A 147 -7.62 6.06 3.46
CA ARG A 147 -6.82 7.12 2.83
C ARG A 147 -6.01 6.61 1.65
N LEU A 148 -5.46 5.40 1.74
CA LEU A 148 -4.85 4.72 0.60
C LEU A 148 -5.82 4.63 -0.58
N HIS A 149 -7.07 4.22 -0.33
CA HIS A 149 -8.07 4.11 -1.40
C HIS A 149 -8.38 5.47 -2.05
N GLN A 150 -8.50 6.54 -1.25
CA GLN A 150 -8.66 7.90 -1.77
C GLN A 150 -7.49 8.34 -2.64
N LEU A 151 -6.25 8.03 -2.23
CA LEU A 151 -5.06 8.30 -3.05
C LEU A 151 -5.17 7.58 -4.40
N MET A 152 -5.53 6.29 -4.41
CA MET A 152 -5.65 5.52 -5.65
C MET A 152 -6.77 6.01 -6.55
N LEU A 153 -7.91 6.47 -5.99
CA LEU A 153 -8.98 7.12 -6.74
C LEU A 153 -8.50 8.42 -7.39
N HIS A 154 -7.79 9.27 -6.64
CA HIS A 154 -7.27 10.54 -7.15
C HIS A 154 -6.29 10.34 -8.32
N LEU A 155 -5.54 9.23 -8.29
CA LEU A 155 -4.60 8.85 -9.34
C LEU A 155 -5.27 8.12 -10.52
N GLY A 156 -6.58 7.89 -10.47
CA GLY A 156 -7.33 7.14 -11.48
C GLY A 156 -7.05 5.63 -11.50
N LEU A 157 -6.40 5.09 -10.47
CA LEU A 157 -6.04 3.67 -10.35
C LEU A 157 -7.11 2.84 -9.62
N ALA A 158 -8.16 3.48 -9.12
CA ALA A 158 -9.33 2.84 -8.54
C ALA A 158 -10.61 3.43 -9.14
N SER A 159 -11.71 2.69 -9.03
CA SER A 159 -13.06 3.14 -9.32
C SER A 159 -13.83 3.22 -8.03
N GLU A 160 -14.77 4.18 -7.91
CA GLU A 160 -15.75 4.15 -6.84
C GLU A 160 -16.47 2.80 -6.90
N THR A 161 -16.56 2.10 -5.76
CA THR A 161 -17.30 0.84 -5.71
C THR A 161 -18.77 1.21 -5.84
N THR A 162 -19.33 1.11 -7.03
CA THR A 162 -20.79 1.16 -7.17
C THR A 162 -21.31 -0.06 -6.43
N GLU A 163 -21.98 0.15 -5.29
CA GLU A 163 -22.76 -0.89 -4.66
C GLU A 163 -23.73 -1.44 -5.72
N GLN A 164 -23.42 -2.64 -6.21
CA GLN A 164 -24.36 -3.39 -7.03
C GLN A 164 -25.48 -3.83 -6.09
N THR A 165 -26.57 -3.07 -6.16
CA THR A 165 -27.88 -3.39 -5.58
C THR A 165 -28.40 -4.72 -6.11
#